data_AF-A0A377XJQ2-F1
#
_entry.id   AF-A0A377XJQ2-F1
#
_cell.length_a   1.000
_cell.length_b   1.000
_cell.length_c   1.000
_cell.angle_alpha   90.00
_cell.angle_beta   90.00
_cell.angle_gamma   90.00
#
_symmetry.space_group_name_H-M   'P 1'
#
loop_
_entity.id
_entity.type
_entity.pdbx_description
1 polymer ?
#
loop_
_entity_poly.entity_id
_entity_poly.type
_entity_poly.pdbx_seq_one_letter_code
_entity_poly.pdbx_strand_id
1 'polypeptide(L)'
;MTPVSRRYWYTSIFRKTKIWKISRSFETLASSAGVEAMQVITGSRKAPHPKYFVGEGKAVEIAEAVKATGASVVLFDHALSPAQERNLERLCECRVIDRTGLILDIFAQRARTHEGKLQVELAQLRHMATRLVRGWTHLERQKGGIGLRGPGETQLETDRRLLRNRIMQILSRLEKVEKQREQGRRSRAKADIPTVSLVGYTNAGKSTLFNQITAAEVYAANQLFATLDPTLRRIDVPDVGETVLADTVGFIRHLPHDLVAAFKATLQETRQATLLLHVIDAADVRVQENIDAVNTVLAEIEADEIPALLVMNKIDMLDDFEPAHRSRR
;
A
#
# COMPACT_ATOMS: atom_id res chain seq x y z
N MET A 1 4.90 -15.89 -26.38
CA MET A 1 4.88 -16.53 -25.04
C MET A 1 3.79 -15.86 -24.23
N THR A 2 2.68 -16.56 -24.05
CA THR A 2 1.48 -16.12 -23.33
C THR A 2 1.78 -15.90 -21.84
N PRO A 3 1.24 -14.85 -21.19
CA PRO A 3 1.42 -14.67 -19.77
C PRO A 3 0.59 -15.72 -19.03
N VAL A 4 1.26 -16.47 -18.15
CA VAL A 4 0.65 -17.52 -17.33
C VAL A 4 -0.40 -16.89 -16.43
N SER A 5 -1.68 -17.12 -16.74
CA SER A 5 -2.83 -16.79 -15.90
C SER A 5 -2.72 -17.58 -14.59
N ARG A 6 -2.30 -16.93 -13.51
CA ARG A 6 -2.20 -17.55 -12.20
C ARG A 6 -3.58 -17.53 -11.52
N ARG A 7 -4.08 -18.71 -11.12
CA ARG A 7 -5.37 -18.94 -10.45
C ARG A 7 -5.22 -18.80 -8.94
N TYR A 8 -6.09 -18.03 -8.27
CA TYR A 8 -5.86 -17.58 -6.90
C TYR A 8 -7.14 -17.52 -6.02
N TRP A 9 -6.97 -17.62 -4.69
CA TRP A 9 -8.04 -17.67 -3.68
C TRP A 9 -8.23 -16.38 -2.88
N TYR A 10 -9.46 -16.15 -2.39
CA TYR A 10 -9.81 -15.07 -1.48
C TYR A 10 -10.49 -15.58 -0.21
N THR A 11 -10.01 -15.14 0.95
CA THR A 11 -10.68 -15.29 2.25
C THR A 11 -10.78 -13.93 2.94
N SER A 12 -12.00 -13.56 3.35
CA SER A 12 -12.27 -12.37 4.16
C SER A 12 -13.14 -12.73 5.36
N ILE A 13 -12.68 -12.40 6.56
CA ILE A 13 -13.36 -12.76 7.82
C ILE A 13 -13.73 -11.49 8.56
N PHE A 14 -15.03 -11.26 8.74
CA PHE A 14 -15.54 -10.04 9.36
C PHE A 14 -15.77 -10.17 10.87
N ARG A 15 -15.58 -9.04 11.55
CA ARG A 15 -16.00 -8.82 12.94
C ARG A 15 -17.49 -8.45 12.98
N LYS A 16 -18.25 -9.04 13.91
CA LYS A 16 -19.73 -9.02 13.99
C LYS A 16 -20.38 -7.65 14.31
N THR A 17 -19.76 -6.52 13.99
CA THR A 17 -20.27 -5.16 14.31
C THR A 17 -20.19 -4.13 13.18
N LYS A 18 -19.63 -4.44 12.00
CA LYS A 18 -19.68 -3.54 10.82
C LYS A 18 -20.07 -4.35 9.58
N ILE A 19 -21.37 -4.55 9.38
CA ILE A 19 -21.93 -5.66 8.59
C ILE A 19 -22.05 -5.40 7.07
N TRP A 20 -21.86 -4.19 6.51
CA TRP A 20 -22.37 -3.96 5.13
C TRP A 20 -21.52 -3.26 4.07
N LYS A 21 -20.22 -2.99 4.26
CA LYS A 21 -19.52 -2.13 3.28
C LYS A 21 -18.12 -2.58 2.78
N ILE A 22 -17.44 -3.56 3.37
CA ILE A 22 -15.99 -3.76 3.14
C ILE A 22 -15.64 -4.67 1.93
N SER A 23 -16.53 -5.55 1.47
CA SER A 23 -16.25 -6.53 0.40
C SER A 23 -15.68 -5.92 -0.89
N ARG A 24 -16.30 -4.84 -1.37
CA ARG A 24 -15.85 -4.16 -2.61
C ARG A 24 -14.42 -3.64 -2.54
N SER A 25 -13.93 -3.21 -1.38
CA SER A 25 -12.60 -2.58 -1.30
C SER A 25 -11.45 -3.57 -1.48
N PHE A 26 -11.59 -4.80 -0.98
CA PHE A 26 -10.54 -5.81 -1.15
C PHE A 26 -10.64 -6.51 -2.51
N GLU A 27 -11.84 -6.71 -3.04
CA GLU A 27 -12.03 -7.17 -4.42
C GLU A 27 -11.36 -6.20 -5.41
N THR A 28 -11.50 -4.88 -5.21
CA THR A 28 -10.78 -3.87 -6.01
C THR A 28 -9.26 -3.98 -5.81
N LEU A 29 -8.78 -4.37 -4.63
CA LEU A 29 -7.36 -4.59 -4.36
C LEU A 29 -6.83 -5.84 -5.09
N ALA A 30 -7.53 -6.97 -5.00
CA ALA A 30 -7.16 -8.20 -5.69
C ALA A 30 -7.18 -8.02 -7.21
N SER A 31 -8.23 -7.41 -7.77
CA SER A 31 -8.30 -7.09 -9.20
C SER A 31 -7.19 -6.13 -9.64
N SER A 32 -6.80 -5.15 -8.81
CA SER A 32 -5.67 -4.25 -9.10
C SER A 32 -4.31 -4.96 -9.12
N ALA A 33 -4.19 -6.11 -8.44
CA ALA A 33 -3.01 -6.99 -8.49
C ALA A 33 -3.02 -7.95 -9.68
N GLY A 34 -4.07 -7.94 -10.51
CA GLY A 34 -4.28 -8.88 -11.61
C GLY A 34 -4.72 -10.26 -11.13
N VAL A 35 -5.36 -10.34 -9.97
CA VAL A 35 -5.84 -11.59 -9.37
C VAL A 35 -7.33 -11.74 -9.62
N GLU A 36 -7.73 -12.82 -10.30
CA GLU A 36 -9.13 -13.20 -10.47
C GLU A 36 -9.55 -14.14 -9.33
N ALA A 37 -10.60 -13.77 -8.60
CA ALA A 37 -11.08 -14.53 -7.45
C ALA A 37 -11.92 -15.73 -7.90
N MET A 38 -11.45 -16.95 -7.63
CA MET A 38 -12.20 -18.16 -7.97
C MET A 38 -13.34 -18.45 -6.98
N GLN A 39 -13.13 -18.18 -5.70
CA GLN A 39 -14.11 -18.39 -4.64
C GLN A 39 -13.85 -17.41 -3.49
N VAL A 40 -14.93 -16.96 -2.87
CA VAL A 40 -14.91 -16.03 -1.73
C VAL A 40 -15.38 -16.80 -0.49
N ILE A 41 -14.45 -17.14 0.41
CA ILE A 41 -14.83 -17.73 1.70
C ILE A 41 -14.94 -16.62 2.74
N THR A 42 -16.14 -16.50 3.31
CA THR A 42 -16.40 -15.58 4.41
C THR A 42 -16.63 -16.30 5.73
N GLY A 43 -16.33 -15.60 6.82
CA GLY A 43 -16.67 -16.04 8.17
C GLY A 43 -16.86 -14.86 9.11
N SER A 44 -17.54 -15.11 10.23
CA SER A 44 -17.78 -14.09 11.25
C SER A 44 -17.19 -14.50 12.59
N ARG A 45 -16.39 -13.63 13.21
CA ARG A 45 -15.87 -13.84 14.57
C ARG A 45 -15.71 -12.55 15.35
N LYS A 46 -15.92 -12.58 16.66
CA LYS A 46 -15.76 -11.39 17.54
C LYS A 46 -14.29 -10.98 17.76
N ALA A 47 -13.33 -11.90 17.69
CA ALA A 47 -11.90 -11.62 17.87
C ALA A 47 -11.06 -12.57 17.00
N PRO A 48 -9.89 -12.13 16.50
CA PRO A 48 -8.98 -12.98 15.72
C PRO A 48 -8.52 -14.21 16.53
N HIS A 49 -8.44 -15.36 15.87
CA HIS A 49 -7.88 -16.57 16.48
C HIS A 49 -6.34 -16.50 16.52
N PRO A 50 -5.70 -16.85 17.65
CA PRO A 50 -4.24 -16.79 17.74
C PRO A 50 -3.53 -17.70 16.72
N LYS A 51 -4.11 -18.86 16.36
CA LYS A 51 -3.44 -19.82 15.46
C LYS A 51 -3.62 -19.55 13.98
N TYR A 52 -4.82 -19.15 13.54
CA TYR A 52 -5.17 -19.09 12.11
C TYR A 52 -5.81 -17.77 11.71
N PHE A 53 -5.95 -16.80 12.64
CA PHE A 53 -6.82 -15.62 12.52
C PHE A 53 -8.31 -15.97 12.43
N VAL A 54 -8.65 -17.01 11.66
CA VAL A 54 -9.97 -17.62 11.47
C VAL A 54 -10.25 -18.72 12.50
N GLY A 55 -11.50 -19.15 12.62
CA GLY A 55 -11.85 -20.35 13.38
C GLY A 55 -11.26 -21.61 12.74
N GLU A 56 -10.97 -22.63 13.54
CA GLU A 56 -10.34 -23.88 13.06
C GLU A 56 -11.17 -24.56 11.97
N GLY A 57 -12.49 -24.69 12.14
CA GLY A 57 -13.36 -25.22 11.08
C GLY A 57 -13.31 -24.41 9.78
N LYS A 58 -13.21 -23.08 9.87
CA LYS A 58 -13.05 -22.21 8.68
C LYS A 58 -11.67 -22.36 8.04
N ALA A 59 -10.62 -22.59 8.82
CA ALA A 59 -9.28 -22.85 8.30
C ALA A 59 -9.27 -24.16 7.49
N VAL A 60 -9.94 -25.20 7.99
CA VAL A 60 -10.10 -26.48 7.29
C VAL A 60 -10.92 -26.31 6.01
N GLU A 61 -12.04 -25.58 6.08
CA GLU A 61 -12.88 -25.26 4.90
C GLU A 61 -12.06 -24.54 3.80
N ILE A 62 -11.20 -23.59 4.18
CA ILE A 62 -10.29 -22.92 3.24
C ILE A 62 -9.33 -23.93 2.62
N ALA A 63 -8.70 -24.80 3.41
CA ALA A 63 -7.74 -25.79 2.91
C ALA A 63 -8.39 -26.84 2.00
N GLU A 64 -9.57 -27.34 2.35
CA GLU A 64 -10.32 -28.29 1.52
C GLU A 64 -10.67 -27.68 0.17
N ALA A 65 -11.10 -26.43 0.18
CA ALA A 65 -11.53 -25.79 -1.04
C ALA A 65 -10.33 -25.32 -1.91
N VAL A 66 -9.18 -25.00 -1.32
CA VAL A 66 -7.89 -24.88 -2.05
C VAL A 66 -7.55 -26.18 -2.76
N LYS A 67 -7.69 -27.33 -2.09
CA LYS A 67 -7.45 -28.66 -2.69
C LYS A 67 -8.45 -28.99 -3.80
N ALA A 68 -9.73 -28.67 -3.60
CA ALA A 68 -10.78 -28.94 -4.59
C ALA A 68 -10.63 -28.12 -5.88
N THR A 69 -10.15 -26.88 -5.76
CA THR A 69 -10.03 -25.95 -6.90
C THR A 69 -8.62 -25.88 -7.50
N GLY A 70 -7.61 -26.43 -6.82
CA GLY A 70 -6.22 -26.46 -7.27
C GLY A 70 -5.53 -25.09 -7.24
N ALA A 71 -5.79 -24.28 -6.23
CA ALA A 71 -5.27 -22.92 -6.19
C ALA A 71 -3.82 -22.80 -5.75
N SER A 72 -3.15 -21.78 -6.28
CA SER A 72 -1.71 -21.56 -6.06
C SER A 72 -1.38 -20.57 -4.94
N VAL A 73 -2.33 -19.70 -4.57
CA VAL A 73 -2.19 -18.72 -3.49
C VAL A 73 -3.51 -18.52 -2.77
N VAL A 74 -3.45 -18.23 -1.47
CA VAL A 74 -4.57 -17.79 -0.66
C VAL A 74 -4.36 -16.33 -0.25
N LEU A 75 -5.26 -15.43 -0.69
CA LEU A 75 -5.28 -14.03 -0.30
C LEU A 75 -6.13 -13.83 0.96
N PHE A 76 -5.58 -13.12 1.93
CA PHE A 76 -6.22 -12.86 3.22
C PHE A 76 -6.43 -11.35 3.46
N ASP A 77 -7.67 -10.91 3.66
CA ASP A 77 -8.04 -9.47 3.77
C ASP A 77 -7.49 -8.75 5.01
N HIS A 78 -6.90 -9.46 5.96
CA HIS A 78 -6.34 -8.86 7.17
C HIS A 78 -4.85 -9.10 7.27
N ALA A 79 -4.15 -8.19 7.96
CA ALA A 79 -2.76 -8.42 8.32
C ALA A 79 -2.64 -9.65 9.22
N LEU A 80 -1.80 -10.59 8.82
CA LEU A 80 -1.56 -11.84 9.54
C LEU A 80 -0.24 -11.76 10.30
N SER A 81 -0.22 -12.21 11.55
CA SER A 81 1.06 -12.43 12.25
C SER A 81 1.88 -13.52 11.54
N PRO A 82 3.22 -13.49 11.65
CA PRO A 82 4.08 -14.54 11.09
C PRO A 82 3.76 -15.96 11.56
N ALA A 83 3.11 -16.11 12.73
CA ALA A 83 2.68 -17.41 13.22
C ALA A 83 1.39 -17.89 12.53
N GLN A 84 0.42 -16.99 12.37
CA GLN A 84 -0.85 -17.31 11.72
C GLN A 84 -0.66 -17.67 10.24
N GLU A 85 0.12 -16.86 9.52
CA GLU A 85 0.42 -17.12 8.11
C GLU A 85 1.05 -18.49 7.90
N ARG A 86 2.12 -18.83 8.64
CA ARG A 86 2.77 -20.15 8.54
C ARG A 86 1.81 -21.31 8.84
N ASN A 87 0.96 -21.15 9.84
CA ASN A 87 0.01 -22.20 10.20
C ASN A 87 -1.03 -22.39 9.08
N LEU A 88 -1.48 -21.30 8.44
CA LEU A 88 -2.36 -21.35 7.29
C LEU A 88 -1.65 -21.95 6.05
N GLU A 89 -0.39 -21.58 5.79
CA GLU A 89 0.40 -22.14 4.68
C GLU A 89 0.60 -23.65 4.84
N ARG A 90 0.89 -24.12 6.06
CA ARG A 90 1.01 -25.56 6.35
C ARG A 90 -0.30 -26.31 6.15
N LEU A 91 -1.43 -25.69 6.46
CA LEU A 91 -2.75 -26.31 6.35
C LEU A 91 -3.24 -26.33 4.89
N CYS A 92 -3.01 -25.25 4.15
CA CYS A 92 -3.48 -25.08 2.77
C CYS A 92 -2.50 -25.65 1.74
N GLU A 93 -1.25 -25.94 2.13
CA GLU A 93 -0.18 -26.43 1.25
C GLU A 93 0.12 -25.48 0.08
N CYS A 94 -0.18 -24.19 0.24
CA CYS A 94 0.02 -23.15 -0.76
C CYS A 94 0.46 -21.84 -0.09
N ARG A 95 0.98 -20.89 -0.87
CA ARG A 95 1.44 -19.60 -0.35
C ARG A 95 0.25 -18.78 0.16
N VAL A 96 0.38 -18.19 1.34
CA VAL A 96 -0.63 -17.28 1.90
C VAL A 96 -0.10 -15.86 1.80
N ILE A 97 -0.89 -14.94 1.27
CA ILE A 97 -0.54 -13.52 1.17
C ILE A 97 -1.58 -12.73 1.94
N ASP A 98 -1.14 -11.97 2.93
CA ASP A 98 -2.00 -11.08 3.70
C ASP A 98 -2.22 -9.74 2.98
N ARG A 99 -3.10 -8.89 3.54
CA ARG A 99 -3.41 -7.58 2.95
C ARG A 99 -2.17 -6.73 2.71
N THR A 100 -1.21 -6.77 3.63
CA THR A 100 0.06 -6.03 3.52
C THR A 100 0.88 -6.52 2.33
N GLY A 101 1.07 -7.83 2.21
CA GLY A 101 1.79 -8.45 1.09
C GLY A 101 1.13 -8.13 -0.25
N LEU A 102 -0.21 -8.17 -0.32
CA LEU A 102 -0.95 -7.85 -1.54
C LEU A 102 -0.75 -6.38 -1.97
N ILE A 103 -0.77 -5.44 -1.02
CA ILE A 103 -0.50 -4.02 -1.30
C ILE A 103 0.94 -3.84 -1.82
N LEU A 104 1.92 -4.49 -1.18
CA LEU A 104 3.31 -4.44 -1.60
C LEU A 104 3.52 -5.00 -3.02
N ASP A 105 2.83 -6.08 -3.37
CA ASP A 105 2.89 -6.67 -4.70
C ASP A 105 2.27 -5.75 -5.75
N ILE A 106 1.16 -5.06 -5.44
CA ILE A 106 0.60 -4.03 -6.33
C ILE A 106 1.60 -2.89 -6.52
N PHE A 107 2.22 -2.40 -5.46
CA PHE A 107 3.23 -1.34 -5.57
C PHE A 107 4.44 -1.77 -6.39
N ALA A 108 4.89 -3.02 -6.28
CA ALA A 108 5.99 -3.53 -7.08
C ALA A 108 5.67 -3.51 -8.58
N GLN A 109 4.41 -3.77 -8.94
CA GLN A 109 3.94 -3.67 -10.34
C GLN A 109 3.84 -2.21 -10.82
N ARG A 110 3.64 -1.25 -9.91
CA ARG A 110 3.44 0.18 -10.23
C ARG A 110 4.71 1.00 -10.17
N ALA A 111 5.74 0.56 -9.44
CA ALA A 111 7.02 1.26 -9.29
C ALA A 111 7.77 1.35 -10.62
N ARG A 112 7.78 2.54 -11.23
CA ARG A 112 8.48 2.79 -12.49
C ARG A 112 9.83 3.42 -12.25
N THR A 113 9.92 4.38 -11.33
CA THR A 113 11.17 5.06 -11.02
C THR A 113 12.13 4.17 -10.24
N HIS A 114 13.42 4.49 -10.31
CA HIS A 114 14.44 3.79 -9.51
C HIS A 114 14.19 3.98 -8.00
N GLU A 115 13.75 5.16 -7.58
CA GLU A 115 13.41 5.44 -6.17
C GLU A 115 12.22 4.61 -5.69
N GLY A 116 11.12 4.61 -6.45
CA GLY A 116 9.94 3.81 -6.11
C GLY A 116 10.26 2.32 -6.02
N LYS A 117 11.11 1.80 -6.93
CA LYS A 117 11.58 0.41 -6.87
C LYS A 117 12.37 0.11 -5.60
N LEU A 118 13.27 1.02 -5.18
CA LEU A 118 14.02 0.86 -3.94
C LEU A 118 13.12 0.92 -2.70
N GLN A 119 12.12 1.80 -2.67
CA GLN A 119 11.18 1.91 -1.55
C GLN A 119 10.31 0.67 -1.42
N VAL A 120 9.80 0.16 -2.54
CA VAL A 120 9.01 -1.07 -2.54
C VAL A 120 9.86 -2.27 -2.14
N GLU A 121 11.08 -2.39 -2.68
CA GLU A 121 12.01 -3.47 -2.30
C GLU A 121 12.33 -3.40 -0.80
N LEU A 122 12.59 -2.21 -0.25
CA LEU A 122 12.81 -2.02 1.19
C LEU A 122 11.61 -2.50 2.00
N ALA A 123 10.40 -2.11 1.62
CA ALA A 123 9.18 -2.48 2.32
C ALA A 123 8.90 -3.99 2.24
N GLN A 124 9.12 -4.61 1.08
CA GLN A 124 9.04 -6.07 0.90
C GLN A 124 10.07 -6.80 1.77
N LEU A 125 11.33 -6.36 1.79
CA LEU A 125 12.38 -6.98 2.61
C LEU A 125 12.09 -6.88 4.10
N ARG A 126 11.60 -5.73 4.58
CA ARG A 126 11.17 -5.56 5.98
C ARG A 126 10.02 -6.50 6.32
N HIS A 127 9.01 -6.55 5.46
CA HIS A 127 7.86 -7.43 5.64
C HIS A 127 8.30 -8.92 5.69
N MET A 128 9.11 -9.35 4.74
CA MET A 128 9.66 -10.70 4.68
C MET A 128 10.55 -11.02 5.88
N ALA A 129 11.40 -10.10 6.33
CA ALA A 129 12.33 -10.34 7.44
C ALA A 129 11.61 -10.75 8.73
N THR A 130 10.42 -10.21 9.00
CA THR A 130 9.60 -10.61 10.16
C THR A 130 9.04 -12.04 10.04
N ARG A 131 8.85 -12.52 8.81
CA ARG A 131 8.22 -13.82 8.47
C ARG A 131 9.23 -14.95 8.33
N LEU A 132 10.46 -14.66 7.89
CA LEU A 132 11.55 -15.62 7.72
C LEU A 132 11.98 -16.31 9.03
N VAL A 133 11.86 -15.63 10.18
CA VAL A 133 12.42 -16.04 11.48
C VAL A 133 12.01 -17.44 11.97
N ARG A 134 10.84 -17.96 11.59
CA ARG A 134 10.37 -19.28 12.09
C ARG A 134 10.01 -20.29 11.00
N GLY A 135 10.17 -19.94 9.72
CA GLY A 135 9.93 -20.85 8.58
C GLY A 135 10.96 -21.99 8.45
N TRP A 136 12.13 -21.82 9.06
CA TRP A 136 13.30 -22.69 8.89
C TRP A 136 13.42 -23.81 9.92
N THR A 137 12.43 -23.97 10.81
CA THR A 137 12.39 -25.06 11.80
C THR A 137 12.46 -26.47 11.18
N HIS A 138 12.18 -26.60 9.88
CA HIS A 138 12.34 -27.85 9.13
C HIS A 138 13.77 -28.10 8.60
N LEU A 139 14.55 -27.05 8.27
CA LEU A 139 15.92 -27.17 7.78
C LEU A 139 16.91 -27.52 8.90
N GLU A 140 16.69 -27.02 10.11
CA GLU A 140 17.48 -27.39 11.30
C GLU A 140 17.27 -28.85 11.71
N ARG A 141 16.10 -29.43 11.44
CA ARG A 141 15.81 -30.84 11.75
C ARG A 141 16.33 -31.81 10.69
N GLN A 142 16.48 -31.39 9.45
CA GLN A 142 17.04 -32.23 8.38
C GLN A 142 18.58 -32.33 8.43
N LYS A 143 19.26 -31.34 9.03
CA LYS A 143 20.69 -31.41 9.38
C LYS A 143 20.86 -31.86 10.83
N GLY A 144 20.33 -33.05 11.13
CA GLY A 144 20.46 -33.72 12.43
C GLY A 144 21.87 -33.58 13.00
N GLY A 145 21.92 -33.33 14.31
CA GLY A 145 23.14 -33.12 15.06
C GLY A 145 24.19 -34.21 14.81
N ILE A 146 25.45 -33.80 14.99
CA ILE A 146 26.72 -34.51 14.75
C ILE A 146 27.44 -33.96 13.50
N GLY A 147 28.37 -33.03 13.74
CA GLY A 147 29.63 -33.05 13.01
C GLY A 147 29.87 -32.07 11.86
N LEU A 148 29.27 -30.87 11.83
CA LEU A 148 29.74 -29.81 10.93
C LEU A 148 30.67 -28.83 11.65
N ARG A 149 31.97 -29.14 11.62
CA ARG A 149 33.07 -28.16 11.75
C ARG A 149 33.04 -27.25 10.53
N GLY A 150 32.09 -26.32 10.52
CA GLY A 150 32.02 -25.15 9.64
C GLY A 150 31.87 -23.89 10.52
N PRO A 151 31.93 -22.67 9.95
CA PRO A 151 31.94 -21.43 10.72
C PRO A 151 30.75 -21.44 11.70
N GLY A 152 30.99 -21.10 12.98
CA GLY A 152 30.04 -21.29 14.09
C GLY A 152 28.75 -20.47 14.03
N GLU A 153 28.38 -19.93 12.86
CA GLU A 153 27.19 -19.15 12.60
C GLU A 153 26.09 -20.07 12.04
N THR A 154 24.88 -20.00 12.60
CA THR A 154 23.75 -20.77 12.07
C THR A 154 23.33 -20.25 10.69
N GLN A 155 22.76 -21.12 9.83
CA GLN A 155 22.26 -20.70 8.52
C GLN A 155 21.21 -19.57 8.63
N LEU A 156 20.37 -19.63 9.68
CA LEU A 156 19.39 -18.60 10.01
C LEU A 156 20.04 -17.23 10.32
N GLU A 157 21.15 -17.24 11.03
CA GLU A 157 21.88 -16.02 11.37
C GLU A 157 22.56 -15.42 10.14
N THR A 158 23.13 -16.28 9.29
CA THR A 158 23.71 -15.88 8.00
C THR A 158 22.65 -15.20 7.11
N ASP A 159 21.48 -15.80 6.95
CA ASP A 159 20.40 -15.25 6.12
C ASP A 159 19.84 -13.93 6.68
N ARG A 160 19.69 -13.85 8.01
CA ARG A 160 19.32 -12.59 8.68
C ARG A 160 20.36 -11.50 8.43
N ARG A 161 21.65 -11.84 8.48
CA ARG A 161 22.73 -10.90 8.19
C ARG A 161 22.67 -10.43 6.74
N LEU A 162 22.45 -11.34 5.78
CA LEU A 162 22.31 -10.99 4.37
C LEU A 162 21.13 -10.04 4.12
N LEU A 163 19.97 -10.32 4.72
CA LEU A 163 18.79 -9.45 4.64
C LEU A 163 19.05 -8.07 5.26
N ARG A 164 19.66 -8.01 6.45
CA ARG A 164 20.02 -6.72 7.07
C ARG A 164 21.01 -5.94 6.23
N ASN A 165 22.03 -6.59 5.70
CA ASN A 165 23.01 -5.95 4.81
C ASN A 165 22.32 -5.38 3.57
N ARG A 166 21.39 -6.13 2.97
CA ARG A 166 20.60 -5.65 1.82
C ARG A 166 19.74 -4.44 2.19
N ILE A 167 19.06 -4.47 3.33
CA ILE A 167 18.27 -3.34 3.85
C ILE A 167 19.16 -2.11 4.02
N MET A 168 20.34 -2.24 4.64
CA MET A 168 21.30 -1.14 4.82
C MET A 168 21.79 -0.57 3.49
N GLN A 169 22.06 -1.43 2.50
CA GLN A 169 22.45 -0.99 1.16
C GLN A 169 21.34 -0.17 0.48
N ILE A 170 20.09 -0.60 0.59
CA ILE A 170 18.95 0.13 0.00
C ILE A 170 18.74 1.46 0.71
N LEU A 171 18.80 1.48 2.05
CA LEU A 171 18.70 2.71 2.84
C LEU A 171 19.78 3.74 2.44
N SER A 172 21.03 3.30 2.29
CA SER A 172 22.12 4.19 1.83
C SER A 172 21.87 4.75 0.42
N ARG A 173 21.26 3.96 -0.48
CA ARG A 173 20.87 4.45 -1.81
C ARG A 173 19.74 5.47 -1.74
N LEU A 174 18.72 5.21 -0.90
CA LEU A 174 17.61 6.13 -0.68
C LEU A 174 18.09 7.47 -0.10
N GLU A 175 19.05 7.46 0.83
CA GLU A 175 19.63 8.68 1.40
C GLU A 175 20.26 9.59 0.33
N LYS A 176 20.91 9.00 -0.69
CA LYS A 176 21.47 9.76 -1.82
C LYS A 176 20.37 10.43 -2.66
N VAL A 177 19.29 9.69 -2.93
CA VAL A 177 18.14 10.22 -3.68
C VAL A 177 17.46 11.35 -2.90
N GLU A 178 17.33 11.19 -1.59
CA GLU A 178 16.76 12.21 -0.71
C GLU A 178 17.58 13.51 -0.73
N LYS A 179 18.92 13.41 -0.67
CA LYS A 179 19.82 14.58 -0.80
C LYS A 179 19.62 15.32 -2.12
N GLN A 180 19.44 14.60 -3.22
CA GLN A 180 19.19 15.20 -4.54
C GLN A 180 17.84 15.93 -4.58
N ARG A 181 16.78 15.34 -4.02
CA ARG A 181 15.47 16.01 -3.91
C ARG A 181 15.55 17.27 -3.07
N GLU A 182 16.23 17.21 -1.93
CA GLU A 182 16.38 18.34 -1.02
C GLU A 182 17.08 19.53 -1.68
N GLN A 183 18.07 19.30 -2.56
CA GLN A 183 18.67 20.36 -3.36
C GLN A 183 17.64 21.04 -4.28
N GLY A 184 16.82 20.25 -4.98
CA GLY A 184 15.73 20.77 -5.80
C GLY A 184 14.71 21.58 -5.00
N ARG A 185 14.40 21.14 -3.77
CA ARG A 185 13.51 21.85 -2.85
C ARG A 185 14.08 23.19 -2.41
N ARG A 186 15.35 23.22 -1.99
CA ARG A 186 16.04 24.47 -1.62
C ARG A 186 16.05 25.48 -2.75
N SER A 187 16.19 25.03 -3.99
CA SER A 187 16.10 25.91 -5.16
C SER A 187 14.71 26.53 -5.32
N ARG A 188 13.64 25.75 -5.08
CA ARG A 188 12.25 26.25 -5.14
C ARG A 188 11.94 27.22 -4.01
N ALA A 189 12.35 26.88 -2.78
CA ALA A 189 12.17 27.73 -1.61
C ALA A 189 12.90 29.08 -1.76
N LYS A 190 14.08 29.11 -2.39
CA LYS A 190 14.81 30.35 -2.68
C LYS A 190 14.16 31.21 -3.76
N ALA A 191 13.37 30.60 -4.63
CA ALA A 191 12.69 31.26 -5.73
C ALA A 191 11.23 31.64 -5.38
N ASP A 192 10.84 31.45 -4.11
CA ASP A 192 9.47 31.68 -3.61
C ASP A 192 8.38 30.99 -4.45
N ILE A 193 8.69 29.82 -5.02
CA ILE A 193 7.77 29.06 -5.85
C ILE A 193 6.84 28.23 -4.96
N PRO A 194 5.54 28.54 -4.87
CA PRO A 194 4.59 27.77 -4.07
C PRO A 194 4.45 26.35 -4.59
N THR A 195 4.21 25.41 -3.67
CA THR A 195 4.06 23.99 -3.98
C THR A 195 2.73 23.49 -3.47
N VAL A 196 1.89 23.01 -4.38
CA VAL A 196 0.57 22.47 -4.10
C VAL A 196 0.61 20.96 -4.22
N SER A 197 0.13 20.24 -3.21
CA SER A 197 0.15 18.77 -3.19
C SER A 197 -1.27 18.21 -3.26
N LEU A 198 -1.52 17.33 -4.22
CA LEU A 198 -2.77 16.58 -4.32
C LEU A 198 -2.74 15.42 -3.32
N VAL A 199 -3.67 15.40 -2.37
CA VAL A 199 -3.83 14.32 -1.38
C VAL A 199 -5.23 13.75 -1.46
N GLY A 200 -5.39 12.51 -0.99
CA GLY A 200 -6.71 11.87 -0.97
C GLY A 200 -6.63 10.37 -1.16
N TYR A 201 -7.78 9.71 -0.96
CA TYR A 201 -7.89 8.27 -1.08
C TYR A 201 -7.51 7.79 -2.49
N THR A 202 -7.00 6.56 -2.60
CA THR A 202 -6.78 5.95 -3.91
C THR A 202 -8.09 5.89 -4.71
N ASN A 203 -8.02 6.10 -6.03
CA ASN A 203 -9.17 6.23 -6.92
C ASN A 203 -10.08 7.46 -6.67
N ALA A 204 -9.68 8.44 -5.85
CA ALA A 204 -10.44 9.71 -5.71
C ALA A 204 -10.37 10.61 -6.97
N GLY A 205 -9.56 10.24 -7.97
CA GLY A 205 -9.37 11.02 -9.20
C GLY A 205 -8.26 12.06 -9.13
N LYS A 206 -7.31 11.94 -8.18
CA LYS A 206 -6.13 12.82 -8.07
C LYS A 206 -5.37 12.96 -9.40
N SER A 207 -4.99 11.83 -10.01
CA SER A 207 -4.22 11.85 -11.26
C SER A 207 -5.02 12.33 -12.46
N THR A 208 -6.35 12.11 -12.47
CA THR A 208 -7.24 12.69 -13.46
C THR A 208 -7.28 14.21 -13.35
N LEU A 209 -7.45 14.73 -12.13
CA LEU A 209 -7.41 16.18 -11.86
C LEU A 209 -6.04 16.77 -12.21
N PHE A 210 -4.96 16.08 -11.84
CA PHE A 210 -3.59 16.46 -12.19
C PHE A 210 -3.42 16.62 -13.70
N ASN A 211 -3.83 15.62 -14.48
CA ASN A 211 -3.72 15.65 -15.94
C ASN A 211 -4.52 16.78 -16.55
N GLN A 212 -5.74 17.01 -16.06
CA GLN A 212 -6.58 18.10 -16.55
C GLN A 212 -5.96 19.47 -16.28
N ILE A 213 -5.39 19.68 -15.09
CA ILE A 213 -4.76 20.96 -14.73
C ILE A 213 -3.44 21.17 -15.48
N THR A 214 -2.65 20.11 -15.65
CA THR A 214 -1.26 20.22 -16.17
C THR A 214 -1.13 19.91 -17.66
N ALA A 215 -2.22 19.53 -18.33
CA ALA A 215 -2.21 18.94 -19.67
C ALA A 215 -1.19 17.79 -19.82
N ALA A 216 -0.88 17.08 -18.73
CA ALA A 216 0.08 15.98 -18.72
C ALA A 216 -0.61 14.65 -19.04
N GLU A 217 0.16 13.71 -19.60
CA GLU A 217 -0.27 12.33 -19.83
C GLU A 217 0.21 11.40 -18.69
N VAL A 218 -0.10 11.74 -17.44
CA VAL A 218 0.18 10.81 -16.31
C VAL A 218 -0.82 9.65 -16.37
N TYR A 219 -0.35 8.43 -16.10
CA TYR A 219 -1.22 7.26 -16.09
C TYR A 219 -2.31 7.40 -15.01
N ALA A 220 -3.57 7.44 -15.44
CA ALA A 220 -4.74 7.42 -14.57
C ALA A 220 -5.60 6.21 -14.91
N ALA A 221 -5.97 5.42 -13.91
CA ALA A 221 -6.81 4.24 -14.09
C ALA A 221 -7.68 4.00 -12.84
N ASN A 222 -8.82 3.34 -13.04
CA ASN A 222 -9.72 2.89 -11.97
C ASN A 222 -9.14 1.66 -11.23
N GLN A 223 -7.91 1.78 -10.75
CA GLN A 223 -7.15 0.75 -10.04
C GLN A 223 -6.55 1.36 -8.77
N LEU A 224 -6.38 0.57 -7.71
CA LEU A 224 -5.73 1.08 -6.51
C LEU A 224 -4.25 1.35 -6.80
N PHE A 225 -3.75 2.45 -6.23
CA PHE A 225 -2.35 2.87 -6.38
C PHE A 225 -1.90 3.11 -7.82
N ALA A 226 -2.79 3.70 -8.64
CA ALA A 226 -2.47 4.11 -10.00
C ALA A 226 -1.20 5.00 -10.08
N THR A 227 -0.95 5.80 -9.03
CA THR A 227 0.24 6.65 -8.88
C THR A 227 1.01 6.26 -7.62
N LEU A 228 2.30 5.95 -7.80
CA LEU A 228 3.25 5.62 -6.73
C LEU A 228 4.39 6.64 -6.65
N ASP A 229 4.92 7.03 -7.80
CA ASP A 229 6.01 7.99 -7.88
C ASP A 229 5.43 9.40 -7.93
N PRO A 230 5.87 10.34 -7.07
CA PRO A 230 5.34 11.69 -7.08
C PRO A 230 5.70 12.37 -8.40
N THR A 231 4.70 13.00 -9.03
CA THR A 231 4.88 13.69 -10.31
C THR A 231 4.76 15.19 -10.08
N LEU A 232 5.82 15.92 -10.42
CA LEU A 232 5.85 17.38 -10.32
C LEU A 232 5.64 18.00 -11.69
N ARG A 233 4.76 19.00 -11.77
CA ARG A 233 4.58 19.84 -12.96
C ARG A 233 4.46 21.31 -12.54
N ARG A 234 4.99 22.18 -13.38
CA ARG A 234 4.80 23.63 -13.24
C ARG A 234 3.44 23.98 -13.85
N ILE A 235 2.70 24.82 -13.13
CA ILE A 235 1.43 25.40 -13.55
C ILE A 235 1.50 26.90 -13.26
N ASP A 236 0.75 27.69 -14.03
CA ASP A 236 0.60 29.12 -13.77
C ASP A 236 -0.74 29.36 -13.08
N VAL A 237 -0.69 29.99 -11.91
CA VAL A 237 -1.88 30.33 -11.13
C VAL A 237 -2.07 31.85 -11.22
N PRO A 238 -3.27 32.34 -11.60
CA PRO A 238 -3.58 33.76 -11.58
C PRO A 238 -3.25 34.38 -10.21
N ASP A 239 -2.69 35.59 -10.20
CA ASP A 239 -2.30 36.35 -9.00
C ASP A 239 -1.14 35.78 -8.16
N VAL A 240 -0.69 34.55 -8.42
CA VAL A 240 0.40 33.89 -7.69
C VAL A 240 1.62 33.64 -8.57
N GLY A 241 1.40 33.38 -9.86
CA GLY A 241 2.46 33.07 -10.83
C GLY A 241 2.83 31.58 -10.85
N GLU A 242 4.11 31.31 -11.12
CA GLU A 242 4.62 29.94 -11.26
C GLU A 242 4.39 29.15 -9.97
N THR A 243 3.68 28.04 -10.08
CA THR A 243 3.37 27.14 -8.96
C THR A 243 3.72 25.70 -9.35
N VAL A 244 4.20 24.91 -8.40
CA VAL A 244 4.44 23.48 -8.63
C VAL A 244 3.26 22.67 -8.11
N LEU A 245 2.65 21.88 -9.00
CA LEU A 245 1.66 20.88 -8.63
C LEU A 245 2.34 19.52 -8.48
N ALA A 246 2.09 18.85 -7.36
CA ALA A 246 2.57 17.51 -7.06
C ALA A 246 1.39 16.52 -6.99
N ASP A 247 1.41 15.49 -7.84
CA ASP A 247 0.57 14.30 -7.64
C ASP A 247 1.27 13.34 -6.66
N THR A 248 0.53 12.81 -5.69
CA THR A 248 1.05 11.95 -4.63
C THR A 248 0.38 10.59 -4.61
N VAL A 249 0.97 9.67 -3.84
CA VAL A 249 0.42 8.32 -3.66
C VAL A 249 -0.96 8.40 -3.03
N GLY A 250 -1.91 7.67 -3.61
CA GLY A 250 -3.24 7.56 -3.02
C GLY A 250 -3.23 6.77 -1.71
N PHE A 251 -3.85 7.34 -0.67
CA PHE A 251 -3.96 6.66 0.61
C PHE A 251 -5.00 5.54 0.59
N ILE A 252 -4.78 4.51 1.41
CA ILE A 252 -5.77 3.47 1.71
C ILE A 252 -5.95 3.37 3.23
N ARG A 253 -7.09 2.84 3.67
CA ARG A 253 -7.29 2.48 5.06
C ARG A 253 -6.29 1.43 5.52
N HIS A 254 -5.80 1.62 6.74
CA HIS A 254 -4.87 0.70 7.42
C HIS A 254 -3.61 0.42 6.58
N LEU A 255 -2.98 1.50 6.06
CA LEU A 255 -1.63 1.39 5.53
C LEU A 255 -0.70 0.83 6.63
N PRO A 256 0.05 -0.25 6.35
CA PRO A 256 1.04 -0.76 7.28
C PRO A 256 2.09 0.31 7.62
N HIS A 257 2.49 0.43 8.89
CA HIS A 257 3.48 1.43 9.30
C HIS A 257 4.82 1.30 8.55
N ASP A 258 5.25 0.07 8.23
CA ASP A 258 6.45 -0.18 7.43
C ASP A 258 6.36 0.43 6.02
N LEU A 259 5.14 0.47 5.48
CA LEU A 259 4.82 1.03 4.19
C LEU A 259 4.89 2.55 4.26
N VAL A 260 4.24 3.16 5.25
CA VAL A 260 4.32 4.62 5.50
C VAL A 260 5.77 5.05 5.69
N ALA A 261 6.57 4.27 6.42
CA ALA A 261 7.99 4.54 6.60
C ALA A 261 8.80 4.47 5.29
N ALA A 262 8.49 3.51 4.40
CA ALA A 262 9.14 3.38 3.10
C ALA A 262 8.75 4.51 2.14
N PHE A 263 7.51 5.00 2.23
CA PHE A 263 6.98 6.10 1.42
C PHE A 263 7.14 7.48 2.08
N LYS A 264 7.76 7.57 3.26
CA LYS A 264 7.98 8.85 3.96
C LYS A 264 8.73 9.83 3.07
N ALA A 265 9.74 9.36 2.32
CA ALA A 265 10.48 10.19 1.37
C ALA A 265 9.61 10.71 0.21
N THR A 266 8.64 9.92 -0.27
CA THR A 266 7.68 10.37 -1.30
C THR A 266 6.60 11.30 -0.75
N LEU A 267 6.22 11.12 0.52
CA LEU A 267 5.24 11.96 1.23
C LEU A 267 5.86 13.25 1.79
N GLN A 268 7.19 13.35 1.81
CA GLN A 268 7.91 14.54 2.26
C GLN A 268 7.55 15.79 1.42
N GLU A 269 7.19 15.62 0.14
CA GLU A 269 6.73 16.73 -0.69
C GLU A 269 5.39 17.28 -0.19
N THR A 270 4.51 16.42 0.32
CA THR A 270 3.25 16.81 0.96
C THR A 270 3.49 17.64 2.21
N ARG A 271 4.47 17.26 3.04
CA ARG A 271 4.81 17.97 4.29
C ARG A 271 5.33 19.39 4.07
N GLN A 272 5.88 19.68 2.90
CA GLN A 272 6.44 20.99 2.56
C GLN A 272 5.53 21.78 1.61
N ALA A 273 4.36 21.23 1.28
CA ALA A 273 3.40 21.94 0.45
C ALA A 273 2.91 23.18 1.18
N THR A 274 2.71 24.26 0.42
CA THR A 274 2.06 25.48 0.92
C THR A 274 0.55 25.28 1.03
N LEU A 275 -0.01 24.34 0.26
CA LEU A 275 -1.43 24.01 0.26
C LEU A 275 -1.63 22.52 -0.09
N LEU A 276 -2.51 21.86 0.65
CA LEU A 276 -3.01 20.52 0.32
C LEU A 276 -4.32 20.63 -0.45
N LEU A 277 -4.38 20.06 -1.65
CA LEU A 277 -5.63 19.84 -2.39
C LEU A 277 -6.12 18.45 -2.05
N HIS A 278 -7.05 18.36 -1.11
CA HIS A 278 -7.63 17.11 -0.67
C HIS A 278 -8.77 16.68 -1.60
N VAL A 279 -8.44 15.85 -2.57
CA VAL A 279 -9.39 15.30 -3.55
C VAL A 279 -10.18 14.16 -2.91
N ILE A 280 -11.51 14.31 -2.90
CA ILE A 280 -12.46 13.42 -2.25
C ILE A 280 -13.42 12.89 -3.31
N ASP A 281 -13.63 11.58 -3.34
CA ASP A 281 -14.67 10.96 -4.17
C ASP A 281 -16.05 11.24 -3.56
N ALA A 282 -16.83 12.13 -4.19
CA ALA A 282 -18.15 12.53 -3.69
C ALA A 282 -19.22 11.45 -3.91
N ALA A 283 -19.00 10.54 -4.87
CA ALA A 283 -19.93 9.45 -5.18
C ALA A 283 -19.77 8.24 -4.25
N ASP A 284 -18.66 8.15 -3.50
CA ASP A 284 -18.44 7.06 -2.55
C ASP A 284 -19.31 7.27 -1.29
N VAL A 285 -20.17 6.30 -0.98
CA VAL A 285 -20.98 6.24 0.26
C VAL A 285 -20.15 6.23 1.57
N ARG A 286 -18.82 6.27 1.47
CA ARG A 286 -17.86 6.30 2.59
C ARG A 286 -16.99 7.56 2.60
N VAL A 287 -17.45 8.64 1.98
CA VAL A 287 -16.76 9.95 1.98
C VAL A 287 -16.09 10.26 3.32
N GLN A 288 -16.87 10.27 4.42
CA GLN A 288 -16.36 10.64 5.74
C GLN A 288 -15.25 9.69 6.22
N GLU A 289 -15.43 8.38 6.07
CA GLU A 289 -14.43 7.40 6.49
C GLU A 289 -13.12 7.54 5.69
N ASN A 290 -13.22 7.91 4.40
CA ASN A 290 -12.06 8.13 3.55
C ASN A 290 -11.33 9.44 3.95
N ILE A 291 -12.06 10.50 4.28
CA ILE A 291 -11.50 11.76 4.81
C ILE A 291 -10.74 11.49 6.12
N ASP A 292 -11.38 10.80 7.07
CA ASP A 292 -10.77 10.47 8.37
C ASP A 292 -9.49 9.64 8.22
N ALA A 293 -9.50 8.69 7.27
CA ALA A 293 -8.34 7.87 6.96
C ALA A 293 -7.18 8.71 6.38
N VAL A 294 -7.46 9.65 5.49
CA VAL A 294 -6.43 10.56 4.94
C VAL A 294 -5.89 11.46 6.05
N ASN A 295 -6.76 12.05 6.88
CA ASN A 295 -6.35 12.92 7.98
C ASN A 295 -5.46 12.19 9.00
N THR A 296 -5.75 10.91 9.29
CA THR A 296 -4.90 10.09 10.16
C THR A 296 -3.50 9.96 9.60
N VAL A 297 -3.37 9.71 8.29
CA VAL A 297 -2.05 9.59 7.64
C VAL A 297 -1.35 10.95 7.54
N LEU A 298 -2.08 12.04 7.29
CA LEU A 298 -1.52 13.40 7.29
C LEU A 298 -0.91 13.76 8.65
N ALA A 299 -1.58 13.38 9.75
CA ALA A 299 -1.04 13.55 11.10
C ALA A 299 0.22 12.67 11.34
N GLU A 300 0.23 11.42 10.88
CA GLU A 300 1.41 10.54 11.00
C GLU A 300 2.65 11.07 10.25
N ILE A 301 2.46 11.88 9.20
CA ILE A 301 3.54 12.49 8.42
C ILE A 301 3.81 13.96 8.78
N GLU A 302 3.18 14.48 9.83
CA GLU A 302 3.33 15.87 10.31
C GLU A 302 2.95 16.91 9.24
N ALA A 303 1.87 16.65 8.50
CA ALA A 303 1.34 17.52 7.44
C ALA A 303 -0.08 18.04 7.72
N ASP A 304 -0.57 17.88 8.95
CA ASP A 304 -1.91 18.24 9.39
C ASP A 304 -2.11 19.73 9.69
N GLU A 305 -1.02 20.48 9.92
CA GLU A 305 -1.07 21.95 10.09
C GLU A 305 -1.14 22.72 8.76
N ILE A 306 -0.88 22.04 7.64
CA ILE A 306 -0.89 22.66 6.31
C ILE A 306 -2.34 22.97 5.91
N PRO A 307 -2.65 24.16 5.40
CA PRO A 307 -3.99 24.48 4.95
C PRO A 307 -4.44 23.49 3.87
N ALA A 308 -5.67 22.99 4.00
CA ALA A 308 -6.24 22.01 3.10
C ALA A 308 -7.50 22.56 2.42
N LEU A 309 -7.50 22.53 1.09
CA LEU A 309 -8.68 22.78 0.25
C LEU A 309 -9.33 21.44 -0.09
N LEU A 310 -10.56 21.23 0.40
CA LEU A 310 -11.33 20.03 0.08
C LEU A 310 -11.93 20.15 -1.32
N VAL A 311 -11.66 19.19 -2.19
CA VAL A 311 -12.15 19.11 -3.57
C VAL A 311 -13.06 17.91 -3.69
N MET A 312 -14.38 18.16 -3.71
CA MET A 312 -15.38 17.13 -3.95
C MET A 312 -15.39 16.79 -5.45
N ASN A 313 -14.74 15.69 -5.80
CA ASN A 313 -14.58 15.23 -7.17
C ASN A 313 -15.63 14.14 -7.51
N LYS A 314 -15.77 13.84 -8.80
CA LYS A 314 -16.76 12.90 -9.35
C LYS A 314 -18.22 13.33 -9.16
N ILE A 315 -18.45 14.64 -9.24
CA ILE A 315 -19.80 15.22 -9.15
C ILE A 315 -20.69 14.82 -10.34
N ASP A 316 -20.08 14.37 -11.45
CA ASP A 316 -20.78 13.81 -12.62
C ASP A 316 -21.59 12.55 -12.31
N MET A 317 -21.30 11.88 -11.20
CA MET A 317 -22.01 10.70 -10.72
C MET A 317 -23.11 11.03 -9.70
N LEU A 318 -23.30 12.31 -9.35
CA LEU A 318 -24.33 12.76 -8.42
C LEU A 318 -25.45 13.46 -9.19
N ASP A 319 -26.67 12.99 -8.96
CA ASP A 319 -27.86 13.67 -9.48
C ASP A 319 -28.06 15.01 -8.75
N ASP A 320 -28.38 16.07 -9.50
CA ASP A 320 -28.69 17.42 -9.00
C ASP A 320 -27.60 18.08 -8.13
N PHE A 321 -26.32 17.86 -8.43
CA PHE A 321 -25.21 18.50 -7.73
C PHE A 321 -24.57 19.64 -8.53
N GLU A 322 -24.82 20.89 -8.13
CA GLU A 322 -24.12 22.05 -8.71
C GLU A 322 -22.75 22.29 -8.05
N PRO A 323 -21.70 22.61 -8.83
CA PRO A 323 -20.40 22.99 -8.29
C PRO A 323 -20.52 24.22 -7.38
N ALA A 324 -20.16 24.09 -6.10
CA ALA A 324 -20.21 25.19 -5.15
C ALA A 324 -18.83 25.39 -4.48
N HIS A 325 -18.36 26.64 -4.46
CA HIS A 325 -17.18 27.03 -3.69
C HIS A 325 -17.60 27.44 -2.28
N ARG A 326 -17.21 26.67 -1.27
CA ARG A 326 -17.41 27.01 0.14
C ARG A 326 -16.07 27.21 0.82
N SER A 327 -15.69 28.48 1.07
CA SER A 327 -14.59 28.77 1.97
C SER A 327 -15.05 28.51 3.40
N ARG A 328 -14.50 27.49 4.07
CA ARG A 328 -14.56 27.46 5.53
C ARG A 328 -13.67 28.60 6.04
N ARG A 329 -14.28 29.57 6.73
CA ARG A 329 -13.55 30.60 7.47
C ARG A 329 -12.82 29.99 8.64
#